data_AF-A0A9J6E0F2-F1
#
_entry.id   AF-A0A9J6E0F2-F1
#
_cell.length_a   1.000
_cell.length_b   1.000
_cell.length_c   1.000
_cell.angle_alpha   90.00
_cell.angle_beta   90.00
_cell.angle_gamma   90.00
#
_symmetry.space_group_name_H-M   'P 1'
#
loop_
_entity.id
_entity.type
_entity.pdbx_description
1 polymer ?
#
loop_
_entity_poly.entity_id
_entity_poly.type
_entity_poly.pdbx_seq_one_letter_code
_entity_poly.pdbx_strand_id
1 'polypeptide(L)'
;MAASNGRGVASPAAVASNASETGMQPAKKPRRCFSAHEDLCLLREVAAAKPFGDDIKSGTEEQYSEKEEILQDLWDFCESVKYEPRIAPRGATCAARRRRLGAEPPVNTDELPGVTLSDDGTGDGALALVLNRGKRTSSRNSAPHQNQHSSSGLPQLSYSGANLQVCSTPSQARVKFPYMCTEKNLHSKKGIRGLQSVGLQLLAKREKNELDLRSRELEIEKMKVRHEERRLALDERRLALDEEKHRFEVERWRGERESLLDEIKKMLDEQTTKLAQHHNT
;
A
#
# COMPACT_ATOMS: atom_id res chain seq x y z
N MET A 1 46.96 -18.92 29.40
CA MET A 1 47.33 -19.41 28.05
C MET A 1 46.81 -20.83 27.91
N ALA A 2 45.65 -21.02 27.29
CA ALA A 2 45.04 -22.33 27.10
C ALA A 2 44.79 -22.52 25.60
N ALA A 3 45.37 -23.61 25.08
CA ALA A 3 45.53 -23.89 23.67
C ALA A 3 44.24 -24.35 23.01
N SER A 4 44.11 -23.90 21.77
CA SER A 4 43.21 -24.31 20.70
C SER A 4 43.09 -25.82 20.51
N ASN A 5 41.85 -26.30 20.32
CA ASN A 5 41.57 -27.53 19.58
C ASN A 5 40.35 -27.31 18.69
N GLY A 6 40.61 -26.72 17.52
CA GLY A 6 39.66 -26.63 16.42
C GLY A 6 39.49 -28.01 15.76
N ARG A 7 38.35 -28.66 15.99
CA ARG A 7 37.91 -29.79 15.18
C ARG A 7 37.14 -29.25 13.99
N GLY A 8 37.83 -29.15 12.86
CA GLY A 8 37.21 -28.98 11.54
C GLY A 8 36.38 -30.21 11.21
N VAL A 9 35.06 -30.04 11.18
CA VAL A 9 34.14 -31.04 10.64
C VAL A 9 34.08 -30.81 9.14
N ALA A 10 34.64 -31.75 8.39
CA ALA A 10 34.63 -31.75 6.95
C ALA A 10 33.19 -31.90 6.43
N SER A 11 32.77 -30.94 5.61
CA SER A 11 31.53 -31.01 4.83
C SER A 11 31.61 -32.18 3.84
N PRO A 12 30.64 -33.11 3.83
CA PRO A 12 30.54 -34.08 2.76
C PRO A 12 30.05 -33.36 1.49
N ALA A 13 30.91 -33.34 0.48
CA ALA A 13 30.57 -32.96 -0.88
C ALA A 13 29.44 -33.86 -1.39
N ALA A 14 28.23 -33.33 -1.43
CA ALA A 14 27.08 -33.97 -2.06
C ALA A 14 27.33 -34.01 -3.58
N VAL A 15 27.68 -35.21 -4.06
CA VAL A 15 27.77 -35.56 -5.46
C VAL A 15 26.37 -35.44 -6.08
N ALA A 16 26.15 -34.34 -6.79
CA ALA A 16 24.95 -34.11 -7.59
C ALA A 16 25.01 -34.99 -8.85
N SER A 17 24.50 -36.21 -8.74
CA SER A 17 24.22 -37.09 -9.87
C SER A 17 23.03 -36.56 -10.64
N ASN A 18 23.27 -35.70 -11.64
CA ASN A 18 22.27 -35.29 -12.62
C ASN A 18 21.97 -36.45 -13.59
N ALA A 19 21.18 -37.42 -13.13
CA ALA A 19 20.53 -38.38 -14.02
C ALA A 19 19.38 -37.66 -14.72
N SER A 20 19.59 -37.36 -16.00
CA SER A 20 18.57 -36.83 -16.90
C SER A 20 17.53 -37.92 -17.19
N GLU A 21 16.58 -38.09 -16.28
CA GLU A 21 15.32 -38.75 -16.57
C GLU A 21 14.53 -37.87 -17.54
N THR A 22 14.60 -38.20 -18.82
CA THR A 22 13.62 -37.80 -19.84
C THR A 22 12.27 -38.43 -19.49
N GLY A 23 11.62 -37.88 -18.47
CA GLY A 23 10.27 -38.24 -18.07
C GLY A 23 9.30 -37.98 -19.20
N MET A 24 8.78 -39.05 -19.80
CA MET A 24 7.59 -38.99 -20.63
C MET A 24 6.46 -38.37 -19.81
N GLN A 25 6.13 -37.11 -20.12
CA GLN A 25 4.99 -36.42 -19.53
C GLN A 25 3.74 -37.26 -19.77
N PRO A 26 3.01 -37.69 -18.71
CA PRO A 26 1.79 -38.45 -18.89
C PRO A 26 0.84 -37.61 -19.74
N ALA A 27 0.31 -38.21 -20.81
CA ALA A 27 -0.61 -37.55 -21.73
C ALA A 27 -1.69 -36.84 -20.92
N LYS A 28 -1.72 -35.51 -21.03
CA LYS A 28 -2.66 -34.66 -20.29
C LYS A 28 -4.06 -35.07 -20.73
N LYS A 29 -4.77 -35.81 -19.86
CA LYS A 29 -6.17 -36.16 -20.09
C LYS A 29 -6.93 -34.86 -20.35
N PRO A 30 -7.75 -34.79 -21.42
CA PRO A 30 -8.53 -33.59 -21.71
C PRO A 30 -9.36 -33.26 -20.47
N ARG A 31 -9.18 -32.05 -19.94
CA ARG A 31 -9.99 -31.56 -18.83
C ARG A 31 -11.43 -31.57 -19.31
N ARG A 32 -12.30 -32.33 -18.64
CA ARG A 32 -13.75 -32.22 -18.82
C ARG A 32 -14.12 -30.77 -18.51
N CYS A 33 -14.48 -30.02 -19.54
CA CYS A 33 -15.13 -28.73 -19.36
C CYS A 33 -16.57 -29.05 -18.95
N PHE A 34 -16.98 -28.58 -17.78
CA PHE A 34 -18.38 -28.61 -17.40
C PHE A 34 -19.16 -27.70 -18.34
N SER A 35 -20.37 -28.12 -18.69
CA SER A 35 -21.32 -27.22 -19.34
C SER A 35 -21.74 -26.12 -18.35
N ALA A 36 -22.14 -24.96 -18.87
CA ALA A 36 -22.63 -23.86 -18.04
C ALA A 36 -23.79 -24.28 -17.13
N HIS A 37 -24.58 -25.29 -17.53
CA HIS A 37 -25.66 -25.83 -16.74
C HIS A 37 -25.16 -26.68 -15.56
N GLU A 38 -24.15 -27.52 -15.77
CA GLU A 38 -23.52 -28.31 -14.70
C GLU A 38 -22.83 -27.41 -13.68
N ASP A 39 -22.16 -26.34 -14.11
CA ASP A 39 -21.57 -25.34 -13.21
C ASP A 39 -22.64 -24.66 -12.35
N LEU A 40 -23.80 -24.33 -12.93
CA LEU A 40 -24.92 -23.74 -12.18
C LEU A 40 -25.54 -24.73 -11.18
N CYS A 41 -25.63 -26.01 -11.53
CA CYS A 41 -26.10 -27.06 -10.62
C CYS A 41 -25.13 -27.25 -9.45
N LEU A 42 -23.82 -27.33 -9.73
CA LEU A 42 -22.78 -27.42 -8.69
C LEU A 42 -22.80 -26.20 -7.77
N LEU A 43 -22.94 -24.98 -8.31
CA LEU A 43 -23.04 -23.77 -7.50
C LEU A 43 -24.27 -23.77 -6.59
N ARG A 44 -25.41 -24.27 -7.07
CA ARG A 44 -26.63 -24.41 -6.25
C ARG A 44 -26.46 -25.44 -5.15
N GLU A 45 -25.82 -26.57 -5.44
CA GLU A 45 -25.53 -27.63 -4.48
C GLU A 45 -24.57 -27.15 -3.39
N VAL A 46 -23.47 -26.47 -3.77
CA VAL A 46 -22.51 -25.89 -2.83
C VAL A 46 -23.16 -24.80 -1.97
N ALA A 47 -24.02 -23.97 -2.55
CA ALA A 47 -24.75 -22.95 -1.80
C ALA A 47 -25.75 -23.57 -0.81
N ALA A 48 -26.43 -24.66 -1.19
CA ALA A 48 -27.37 -25.37 -0.32
C ALA A 48 -26.66 -26.12 0.82
N ALA A 49 -25.46 -26.65 0.56
CA ALA A 49 -24.69 -27.38 1.56
C ALA A 49 -24.16 -26.50 2.70
N LYS A 50 -24.19 -25.15 2.57
CA LYS A 50 -23.60 -24.19 3.51
C LYS A 50 -22.30 -24.71 4.15
N PRO A 51 -21.30 -25.16 3.35
CA PRO A 51 -20.14 -25.86 3.90
C PRO A 51 -19.24 -24.95 4.75
N PHE A 52 -19.43 -23.64 4.64
CA PHE A 52 -18.85 -22.62 5.50
C PHE A 52 -19.98 -22.08 6.37
N GLY A 53 -20.24 -22.73 7.50
CA GLY A 53 -21.25 -22.25 8.45
C GLY A 53 -20.99 -20.79 8.85
N ASP A 54 -22.05 -20.09 9.25
CA ASP A 54 -22.03 -18.67 9.64
C ASP A 54 -21.08 -18.38 10.84
N ASP A 55 -20.50 -19.42 11.45
CA ASP A 55 -19.58 -19.35 12.60
C ASP A 55 -18.09 -19.26 12.23
N ILE A 56 -17.72 -19.37 10.94
CA ILE A 56 -16.38 -18.96 10.52
C ILE A 56 -16.40 -17.44 10.45
N LYS A 57 -16.20 -16.80 11.61
CA LYS A 57 -15.67 -15.43 11.70
C LYS A 57 -14.32 -15.46 11.00
N SER A 58 -14.33 -15.35 9.67
CA SER A 58 -13.15 -15.15 8.87
C SER A 58 -12.45 -13.96 9.51
N GLY A 59 -11.22 -14.13 9.98
CA GLY A 59 -10.38 -13.06 10.54
C GLY A 59 -10.04 -11.93 9.54
N THR A 60 -10.86 -11.79 8.51
CA THR A 60 -10.90 -10.71 7.53
C THR A 60 -11.86 -9.60 7.91
N GLU A 61 -12.84 -9.81 8.80
CA GLU A 61 -13.78 -8.74 9.17
C GLU A 61 -13.06 -7.58 9.88
N GLU A 62 -12.14 -7.89 10.80
CA GLU A 62 -11.28 -6.86 11.44
C GLU A 62 -10.35 -6.16 10.42
N GLN A 63 -9.92 -6.87 9.37
CA GLN A 63 -9.09 -6.29 8.32
C GLN A 63 -9.88 -5.35 7.39
N TYR A 64 -11.19 -5.57 7.23
CA TYR A 64 -12.04 -4.67 6.45
C TYR A 64 -12.46 -3.45 7.26
N SER A 65 -12.68 -3.57 8.58
CA SER A 65 -13.00 -2.42 9.43
C SER A 65 -11.81 -1.45 9.53
N GLU A 66 -10.59 -1.96 9.74
CA GLU A 66 -9.38 -1.11 9.78
C GLU A 66 -9.14 -0.42 8.42
N LYS A 67 -9.38 -1.13 7.32
CA LYS A 67 -9.26 -0.56 5.98
C LYS A 67 -10.32 0.53 5.72
N GLU A 68 -11.55 0.34 6.18
CA GLU A 68 -12.63 1.31 6.03
C GLU A 68 -12.39 2.55 6.88
N GLU A 69 -11.88 2.37 8.11
CA GLU A 69 -11.43 3.46 8.98
C GLU A 69 -10.29 4.27 8.36
N ILE A 70 -9.27 3.62 7.79
CA ILE A 70 -8.17 4.31 7.08
C ILE A 70 -8.68 5.08 5.84
N LEU A 71 -9.66 4.52 5.11
CA LEU A 71 -10.24 5.19 3.96
C LEU A 71 -11.07 6.42 4.36
N GLN A 72 -11.77 6.34 5.49
CA GLN A 72 -12.51 7.48 6.07
C GLN A 72 -11.55 8.58 6.54
N ASP A 73 -10.49 8.22 7.27
CA ASP A 73 -9.45 9.17 7.70
C ASP A 73 -8.78 9.89 6.52
N LEU A 74 -8.48 9.15 5.44
CA LEU A 74 -7.93 9.72 4.20
C LEU A 74 -8.92 10.66 3.51
N TRP A 75 -10.21 10.32 3.54
CA TRP A 75 -11.27 11.15 2.97
C TRP A 75 -11.39 12.48 3.74
N ASP A 76 -11.51 12.41 5.06
CA ASP A 76 -11.61 13.58 5.94
C ASP A 76 -10.36 14.46 5.83
N PHE A 77 -9.18 13.84 5.71
CA PHE A 77 -7.93 14.55 5.44
C PHE A 77 -7.98 15.28 4.09
N CYS A 78 -8.38 14.61 3.01
CA CYS A 78 -8.48 15.25 1.68
C CYS A 78 -9.47 16.42 1.69
N GLU A 79 -10.59 16.28 2.41
CA GLU A 79 -11.60 17.32 2.56
C GLU A 79 -11.04 18.54 3.33
N SER A 80 -10.28 18.32 4.39
CA SER A 80 -9.66 19.39 5.19
C SER A 80 -8.63 20.23 4.39
N VAL A 81 -7.90 19.59 3.48
CA VAL A 81 -6.86 20.25 2.66
C VAL A 81 -7.45 20.81 1.35
N LYS A 82 -8.75 20.62 1.09
CA LYS A 82 -9.41 20.90 -0.20
C LYS A 82 -8.64 20.29 -1.37
N TYR A 83 -8.13 19.08 -1.16
CA TYR A 83 -7.40 18.37 -2.18
C TYR A 83 -8.40 17.78 -3.18
N GLU A 84 -8.50 18.37 -4.36
CA GLU A 84 -9.21 17.74 -5.48
C GLU A 84 -8.29 16.69 -6.12
N PRO A 85 -8.56 15.39 -5.94
CA PRO A 85 -7.76 14.36 -6.58
C PRO A 85 -7.86 14.57 -8.09
N ARG A 86 -6.74 14.94 -8.71
CA ARG A 86 -6.64 15.08 -10.16
C ARG A 86 -6.71 13.67 -10.75
N ILE A 87 -7.92 13.21 -11.05
CA ILE A 87 -8.15 11.94 -11.74
C ILE A 87 -7.59 12.11 -13.14
N ALA A 88 -6.30 11.78 -13.31
CA ALA A 88 -5.71 11.70 -14.62
C ALA A 88 -6.54 10.67 -15.41
N PRO A 89 -7.10 11.03 -16.58
CA PRO A 89 -7.90 10.12 -17.37
C PRO A 89 -7.03 8.91 -17.71
N ARG A 90 -7.31 7.77 -17.07
CA ARG A 90 -6.68 6.48 -17.36
C ARG A 90 -7.19 6.03 -18.74
N GLY A 91 -6.58 6.57 -19.80
CA GLY A 91 -6.96 6.25 -21.17
C GLY A 91 -6.14 6.89 -22.30
N ALA A 92 -5.34 7.93 -22.05
CA ALA A 92 -4.75 8.72 -23.15
C ALA A 92 -3.24 8.50 -23.41
N THR A 93 -2.51 7.77 -22.57
CA THR A 93 -1.05 7.60 -22.75
C THR A 93 -0.72 6.14 -22.99
N CYS A 94 -0.93 5.65 -24.22
CA CYS A 94 -0.14 4.55 -24.81
C CYS A 94 -0.45 4.27 -26.29
N ALA A 95 -1.56 4.78 -26.87
CA ALA A 95 -1.93 4.44 -28.25
C ALA A 95 -1.53 5.47 -29.33
N ALA A 96 -1.02 6.66 -28.98
CA ALA A 96 -0.83 7.76 -29.94
C ALA A 96 0.62 8.04 -30.40
N ARG A 97 1.56 7.08 -30.27
CA ARG A 97 2.95 7.24 -30.77
C ARG A 97 3.35 6.25 -31.87
N ARG A 98 2.38 5.86 -32.70
CA ARG A 98 2.61 5.28 -34.04
C ARG A 98 1.61 5.86 -35.05
N ARG A 99 1.67 7.17 -35.30
CA ARG A 99 1.26 7.70 -36.61
C ARG A 99 2.48 8.24 -37.30
N ARG A 100 2.65 7.72 -38.51
CA ARG A 100 3.79 7.85 -39.38
C ARG A 100 3.96 9.32 -39.78
N LEU A 101 5.21 9.74 -39.83
CA LEU A 101 5.65 10.84 -40.69
C LEU A 101 5.24 10.49 -42.13
N GLY A 102 4.50 11.38 -42.79
CA GLY A 102 4.22 11.29 -44.24
C GLY A 102 2.77 11.04 -44.60
N ALA A 103 1.95 12.10 -44.53
CA ALA A 103 0.82 12.32 -45.44
C ALA A 103 0.42 13.80 -45.33
N GLU A 104 0.78 14.59 -46.34
CA GLU A 104 0.31 15.96 -46.55
C GLU A 104 -1.23 15.97 -46.66
N PRO A 105 -1.94 16.91 -45.99
CA PRO A 105 -3.36 17.09 -46.20
C PRO A 105 -3.63 17.81 -47.52
N PRO A 106 -4.65 17.42 -48.31
CA PRO A 106 -5.08 18.21 -49.46
C PRO A 106 -5.72 19.52 -48.99
N VAL A 107 -5.23 20.62 -49.58
CA VAL A 107 -5.81 21.95 -49.51
C VAL A 107 -7.17 21.91 -50.22
N ASN A 108 -8.25 21.98 -49.45
CA ASN A 108 -9.57 22.36 -49.97
C ASN A 108 -9.85 23.78 -49.51
N THR A 109 -9.56 24.72 -50.41
CA THR A 109 -10.19 26.02 -50.47
C THR A 109 -11.52 25.85 -51.17
N ASP A 110 -12.64 26.05 -50.47
CA ASP A 110 -13.86 26.60 -51.07
C ASP A 110 -14.79 27.16 -49.98
N GLU A 111 -14.80 28.48 -49.97
CA GLU A 111 -15.86 29.46 -49.70
C GLU A 111 -17.18 29.08 -48.99
N LEU A 112 -17.40 29.74 -47.83
CA LEU A 112 -18.56 30.60 -47.45
C LEU A 112 -20.01 30.01 -47.39
N PRO A 113 -21.02 30.74 -46.86
CA PRO A 113 -21.10 31.53 -45.62
C PRO A 113 -22.37 31.23 -44.76
N GLY A 114 -22.34 31.67 -43.50
CA GLY A 114 -23.46 32.25 -42.72
C GLY A 114 -24.81 31.52 -42.59
N VAL A 115 -25.14 31.07 -41.38
CA VAL A 115 -26.51 31.04 -40.86
C VAL A 115 -26.50 31.39 -39.36
N THR A 116 -27.13 32.50 -39.03
CA THR A 116 -27.64 32.85 -37.70
C THR A 116 -28.89 32.04 -37.38
N LEU A 117 -29.08 31.60 -36.12
CA LEU A 117 -30.34 31.71 -35.33
C LEU A 117 -30.51 30.58 -34.29
N SER A 118 -30.75 31.06 -33.06
CA SER A 118 -31.78 30.63 -32.10
C SER A 118 -31.47 29.62 -31.00
N ASP A 119 -31.87 30.11 -29.83
CA ASP A 119 -32.22 29.51 -28.56
C ASP A 119 -33.19 28.32 -28.63
N ASP A 120 -33.32 27.72 -27.44
CA ASP A 120 -34.39 26.86 -26.91
C ASP A 120 -34.21 25.35 -27.09
N GLY A 121 -34.07 24.66 -25.95
CA GLY A 121 -34.16 23.21 -25.94
C GLY A 121 -33.73 22.54 -24.63
N THR A 122 -34.55 22.69 -23.60
CA THR A 122 -34.63 21.81 -22.43
C THR A 122 -34.46 20.34 -22.84
N GLY A 123 -33.38 19.71 -22.39
CA GLY A 123 -33.09 18.31 -22.64
C GLY A 123 -32.66 17.62 -21.36
N ASP A 124 -33.59 16.87 -20.77
CA ASP A 124 -33.33 15.92 -19.68
C ASP A 124 -32.24 14.92 -20.09
N GLY A 125 -31.04 15.14 -19.55
CA GLY A 125 -29.92 14.24 -19.69
C GLY A 125 -30.06 13.04 -18.75
N ALA A 126 -30.76 12.01 -19.22
CA ALA A 126 -30.71 10.69 -18.62
C ALA A 126 -29.27 10.17 -18.62
N LEU A 127 -28.65 10.15 -17.43
CA LEU A 127 -27.32 9.58 -17.21
C LEU A 127 -27.38 8.06 -17.39
N ALA A 128 -27.04 7.60 -18.60
CA ALA A 128 -26.77 6.20 -18.87
C ALA A 128 -25.46 5.79 -18.17
N LEU A 129 -25.57 5.22 -16.97
CA LEU A 129 -24.48 4.54 -16.27
C LEU A 129 -24.10 3.27 -17.05
N VAL A 130 -23.12 3.42 -17.96
CA VAL A 130 -22.43 2.29 -18.57
C VAL A 130 -21.51 1.65 -17.52
N LEU A 131 -22.04 0.64 -16.82
CA LEU A 131 -21.26 -0.22 -15.94
C LEU A 131 -20.32 -1.10 -16.77
N ASN A 132 -19.09 -0.62 -16.98
CA ASN A 132 -17.99 -1.44 -17.50
C ASN A 132 -17.58 -2.48 -16.43
N ARG A 133 -18.13 -3.69 -16.55
CA ARG A 133 -17.66 -4.88 -15.82
C ARG A 133 -16.26 -5.26 -16.32
N GLY A 134 -15.24 -4.70 -15.65
CA GLY A 134 -13.84 -5.09 -15.84
C GLY A 134 -13.63 -6.56 -15.48
N LYS A 135 -13.22 -7.35 -16.48
CA LYS A 135 -12.72 -8.73 -16.31
C LYS A 135 -11.48 -8.70 -15.42
N ARG A 136 -11.60 -9.19 -14.19
CA ARG A 136 -10.46 -9.46 -13.30
C ARG A 136 -9.79 -10.75 -13.76
N THR A 137 -8.58 -10.65 -14.33
CA THR A 137 -7.71 -11.81 -14.52
C THR A 137 -7.04 -12.14 -13.19
N SER A 138 -7.47 -13.24 -12.59
CA SER A 138 -6.91 -13.83 -11.37
C SER A 138 -5.51 -14.40 -11.67
N SER A 139 -4.49 -13.60 -11.41
CA SER A 139 -3.10 -14.06 -11.34
C SER A 139 -2.87 -14.78 -10.00
N ARG A 140 -3.01 -16.10 -10.04
CA ARG A 140 -2.58 -17.05 -9.03
C ARG A 140 -1.06 -17.20 -9.14
N ASN A 141 -0.30 -16.94 -8.07
CA ASN A 141 0.91 -17.66 -7.65
C ASN A 141 1.74 -16.83 -6.66
N SER A 142 1.79 -17.29 -5.41
CA SER A 142 2.96 -17.10 -4.54
C SER A 142 2.93 -18.17 -3.46
N ALA A 143 3.84 -19.13 -3.62
CA ALA A 143 4.19 -20.16 -2.66
C ALA A 143 4.89 -19.54 -1.44
N PRO A 144 4.84 -20.18 -0.25
CA PRO A 144 5.54 -19.69 0.93
C PRO A 144 7.03 -20.01 0.79
N HIS A 145 7.85 -18.97 0.64
CA HIS A 145 9.30 -19.10 0.81
C HIS A 145 9.61 -19.25 2.30
N GLN A 146 10.24 -20.37 2.65
CA GLN A 146 10.89 -20.58 3.93
C GLN A 146 11.95 -19.50 4.16
N ASN A 147 11.79 -18.79 5.28
CA ASN A 147 12.67 -17.73 5.72
C ASN A 147 13.84 -18.37 6.50
N GLN A 148 15.00 -18.51 5.87
CA GLN A 148 16.24 -18.82 6.57
C GLN A 148 16.98 -17.53 6.91
N HIS A 149 17.35 -17.44 8.18
CA HIS A 149 18.10 -16.35 8.78
C HIS A 149 19.50 -16.16 8.16
N SER A 150 19.98 -14.93 8.35
CA SER A 150 21.40 -14.52 8.44
C SER A 150 22.00 -13.91 7.20
N SER A 151 21.97 -12.58 7.11
CA SER A 151 23.20 -11.78 7.19
C SER A 151 22.85 -10.29 7.13
N SER A 152 23.40 -9.56 8.10
CA SER A 152 23.44 -8.11 8.20
C SER A 152 24.19 -7.51 7.01
N GLY A 153 23.49 -7.26 5.92
CA GLY A 153 23.95 -6.41 4.82
C GLY A 153 23.14 -5.12 4.84
N LEU A 154 23.71 -4.05 5.40
CA LEU A 154 23.16 -2.71 5.24
C LEU A 154 23.01 -2.42 3.73
N PRO A 155 21.81 -2.11 3.22
CA PRO A 155 21.67 -1.73 1.83
C PRO A 155 22.38 -0.39 1.63
N GLN A 156 23.47 -0.41 0.85
CA GLN A 156 24.05 0.80 0.29
C GLN A 156 22.99 1.41 -0.64
N LEU A 157 22.33 2.47 -0.16
CA LEU A 157 21.54 3.38 -0.98
C LEU A 157 22.49 4.07 -1.95
N SER A 158 22.67 3.49 -3.13
CA SER A 158 23.26 4.19 -4.26
C SER A 158 22.27 5.26 -4.71
N TYR A 159 22.52 6.49 -4.26
CA TYR A 159 21.84 7.69 -4.73
C TYR A 159 22.21 7.87 -6.20
N SER A 160 21.39 7.35 -7.10
CA SER A 160 21.44 7.73 -8.51
C SER A 160 20.98 9.19 -8.58
N GLY A 161 21.95 10.10 -8.58
CA GLY A 161 21.71 11.52 -8.77
C GLY A 161 20.95 11.73 -10.07
N ALA A 162 19.64 11.91 -9.95
CA ALA A 162 18.81 12.40 -11.03
C ALA A 162 19.35 13.79 -11.37
N ASN A 163 20.09 13.84 -12.47
CA ASN A 163 20.63 15.04 -13.06
C ASN A 163 19.44 15.90 -13.48
N LEU A 164 18.97 16.76 -12.58
CA LEU A 164 17.98 17.79 -12.84
C LEU A 164 18.63 18.76 -13.83
N GLN A 165 18.47 18.44 -15.10
CA GLN A 165 18.80 19.33 -16.20
C GLN A 165 17.82 20.50 -16.11
N VAL A 166 18.22 21.53 -15.36
CA VAL A 166 17.51 22.80 -15.28
C VAL A 166 17.59 23.42 -16.67
N CYS A 167 16.56 23.18 -17.47
CA CYS A 167 16.33 23.92 -18.71
C CYS A 167 16.00 25.37 -18.33
N SER A 168 17.03 26.16 -18.10
CA SER A 168 16.95 27.62 -18.00
C SER A 168 16.63 28.17 -19.38
N THR A 169 15.34 28.20 -19.74
CA THR A 169 14.89 29.03 -20.85
C THR A 169 14.90 30.48 -20.37
N PRO A 170 15.66 31.38 -21.01
CA PRO A 170 15.56 32.80 -20.73
C PRO A 170 14.30 33.32 -21.41
N SER A 171 13.13 32.99 -20.86
CA SER A 171 11.91 33.70 -21.19
C SER A 171 12.03 35.07 -20.56
N GLN A 172 12.53 36.03 -21.35
CA GLN A 172 12.46 37.46 -21.07
C GLN A 172 10.99 37.91 -21.13
N ALA A 173 10.16 37.39 -20.22
CA ALA A 173 8.91 38.02 -19.89
C ALA A 173 9.27 39.34 -19.22
N ARG A 174 9.26 40.41 -20.03
CA ARG A 174 9.45 41.79 -19.61
C ARG A 174 8.31 42.11 -18.65
N VAL A 175 8.49 41.77 -17.36
CA VAL A 175 7.57 42.15 -16.28
C VAL A 175 7.60 43.67 -16.25
N LYS A 176 6.61 44.28 -16.91
CA LYS A 176 6.36 45.72 -16.79
C LYS A 176 6.00 45.98 -15.35
N PHE A 177 6.98 46.38 -14.54
CA PHE A 177 6.75 46.92 -13.20
C PHE A 177 5.99 48.25 -13.38
N PRO A 178 4.69 48.34 -13.05
CA PRO A 178 3.88 49.51 -13.41
C PRO A 178 4.15 50.74 -12.52
N TYR A 179 5.16 50.71 -11.66
CA TYR A 179 5.36 51.72 -10.62
C TYR A 179 6.83 52.14 -10.51
N MET A 180 7.40 52.64 -11.61
CA MET A 180 8.54 53.54 -11.51
C MET A 180 8.00 54.91 -11.13
N CYS A 181 8.04 55.24 -9.83
CA CYS A 181 7.76 56.57 -9.34
C CYS A 181 8.70 57.55 -10.06
N THR A 182 8.15 58.43 -10.88
CA THR A 182 8.92 59.50 -11.51
C THR A 182 9.37 60.47 -10.41
N GLU A 183 10.67 60.76 -10.34
CA GLU A 183 11.34 61.49 -9.25
C GLU A 183 10.77 62.88 -8.96
N LYS A 184 9.91 63.41 -9.84
CA LYS A 184 9.36 64.77 -9.77
C LYS A 184 8.32 64.99 -8.67
N ASN A 185 7.92 63.96 -7.89
CA ASN A 185 6.89 64.07 -6.84
C ASN A 185 7.38 63.83 -5.39
N LEU A 186 8.69 63.68 -5.17
CA LEU A 186 9.26 63.33 -3.86
C LEU A 186 9.18 64.42 -2.77
N HIS A 187 8.83 65.66 -3.14
CA HIS A 187 8.87 66.80 -2.21
C HIS A 187 7.50 67.17 -1.61
N SER A 188 6.42 66.48 -2.00
CA SER A 188 5.11 66.66 -1.39
C SER A 188 5.07 65.94 -0.04
N LYS A 189 4.93 66.70 1.07
CA LYS A 189 4.77 66.17 2.44
C LYS A 189 3.62 65.15 2.57
N LYS A 190 2.67 65.12 1.61
CA LYS A 190 1.58 64.12 1.55
C LYS A 190 2.04 62.77 0.99
N GLY A 191 3.04 62.74 0.11
CA GLY A 191 3.56 61.49 -0.49
C GLY A 191 4.32 60.61 0.50
N ILE A 192 5.07 61.22 1.43
CA ILE A 192 5.89 60.50 2.41
C ILE A 192 5.03 59.69 3.39
N ARG A 193 3.90 60.25 3.85
CA ARG A 193 2.99 59.54 4.79
C ARG A 193 2.29 58.35 4.13
N GLY A 194 1.96 58.45 2.86
CA GLY A 194 1.34 57.35 2.10
C GLY A 194 2.30 56.17 1.89
N LEU A 195 3.58 56.44 1.63
CA LEU A 195 4.61 55.40 1.54
C LEU A 195 4.83 54.68 2.87
N GLN A 196 4.81 55.42 3.99
CA GLN A 196 4.93 54.83 5.33
C GLN A 196 3.75 53.93 5.68
N SER A 197 2.51 54.33 5.38
CA SER A 197 1.34 53.50 5.67
C SER A 197 1.30 52.22 4.85
N VAL A 198 1.63 52.29 3.55
CA VAL A 198 1.75 51.11 2.70
C VAL A 198 2.88 50.19 3.19
N GLY A 199 4.02 50.74 3.59
CA GLY A 199 5.12 49.98 4.17
C GLY A 199 4.72 49.21 5.43
N LEU A 200 4.01 49.86 6.36
CA LEU A 200 3.50 49.22 7.58
C LEU A 200 2.45 48.14 7.28
N GLN A 201 1.56 48.38 6.32
CA GLN A 201 0.58 47.37 5.89
C GLN A 201 1.26 46.13 5.30
N LEU A 202 2.32 46.31 4.50
CA LEU A 202 3.09 45.20 3.94
C LEU A 202 3.82 44.40 5.03
N LEU A 203 4.38 45.08 6.03
CA LEU A 203 5.01 44.42 7.19
C LEU A 203 3.98 43.62 8.00
N ALA A 204 2.82 44.21 8.33
CA ALA A 204 1.77 43.51 9.05
C ALA A 204 1.21 42.31 8.27
N LYS A 205 1.07 42.43 6.95
CA LYS A 205 0.65 41.32 6.08
C LYS A 205 1.70 40.20 6.04
N ARG A 206 2.99 40.56 6.02
CA ARG A 206 4.09 39.58 6.06
C ARG A 206 4.10 38.83 7.40
N GLU A 207 3.99 39.55 8.51
CA GLU A 207 3.96 38.95 9.85
C GLU A 207 2.77 38.00 10.02
N LYS A 208 1.57 38.42 9.58
CA LYS A 208 0.39 37.55 9.58
C LYS A 208 0.61 36.28 8.76
N ASN A 209 1.15 36.40 7.54
CA ASN A 209 1.45 35.23 6.70
C ASN A 209 2.46 34.29 7.36
N GLU A 210 3.46 34.83 8.06
CA GLU A 210 4.45 34.02 8.79
C GLU A 210 3.80 33.27 9.96
N LEU A 211 2.91 33.92 10.72
CA LEU A 211 2.14 33.28 11.78
C LEU A 211 1.21 32.19 11.25
N ASP A 212 0.55 32.43 10.12
CA ASP A 212 -0.32 31.44 9.47
C ASP A 212 0.48 30.22 9.00
N LEU A 213 1.68 30.42 8.46
CA LEU A 213 2.58 29.33 8.07
C LEU A 213 3.03 28.50 9.28
N ARG A 214 3.51 29.15 10.35
CA ARG A 214 3.91 28.46 11.59
C ARG A 214 2.74 27.69 12.21
N SER A 215 1.53 28.24 12.16
CA SER A 215 0.33 27.57 12.67
C SER A 215 0.02 26.29 11.90
N ARG A 216 0.15 26.32 10.56
CA ARG A 216 -0.02 25.13 9.70
C ARG A 216 1.08 24.10 9.93
N GLU A 217 2.33 24.54 10.10
CA GLU A 217 3.45 23.64 10.41
C GLU A 217 3.21 22.89 11.73
N LEU A 218 2.76 23.61 12.76
CA LEU A 218 2.42 23.04 14.07
C LEU A 218 1.25 22.06 13.98
N GLU A 219 0.24 22.35 13.15
CA GLU A 219 -0.88 21.43 12.92
C GLU A 219 -0.44 20.13 12.23
N ILE A 220 0.44 20.23 11.23
CA ILE A 220 1.04 19.05 10.57
C ILE A 220 1.84 18.23 11.58
N GLU A 221 2.62 18.88 12.45
CA GLU A 221 3.39 18.20 13.49
C GLU A 221 2.48 17.49 14.49
N LYS A 222 1.40 18.13 14.95
CA LYS A 222 0.38 17.49 15.80
C LYS A 222 -0.24 16.26 15.13
N MET A 223 -0.56 16.34 13.84
CA MET A 223 -1.11 15.21 13.10
C MET A 223 -0.10 14.05 13.00
N LYS A 224 1.19 14.34 12.78
CA LYS A 224 2.26 13.34 12.79
C LYS A 224 2.37 12.64 14.15
N VAL A 225 2.36 13.40 15.24
CA VAL A 225 2.39 12.85 16.60
C VAL A 225 1.21 11.90 16.83
N ARG A 226 -0.03 12.29 16.47
CA ARG A 226 -1.19 11.39 16.60
C ARG A 226 -1.07 10.11 15.78
N HIS A 227 -0.44 10.16 14.61
CA HIS A 227 -0.21 8.95 13.81
C HIS A 227 0.87 8.05 14.42
N GLU A 228 1.92 8.63 14.99
CA GLU A 228 2.95 7.88 15.71
C GLU A 228 2.39 7.24 16.99
N GLU A 229 1.56 7.96 17.75
CA GLU A 229 0.84 7.42 18.91
C GLU A 229 -0.06 6.24 18.52
N ARG A 230 -0.85 6.37 17.44
CA ARG A 230 -1.68 5.28 16.92
C ARG A 230 -0.85 4.07 16.49
N ARG A 231 0.29 4.30 15.82
CA ARG A 231 1.21 3.22 15.43
C ARG A 231 1.76 2.51 16.66
N LEU A 232 2.22 3.24 17.68
CA LEU A 232 2.74 2.67 18.92
C LEU A 232 1.68 1.87 19.67
N ALA A 233 0.44 2.34 19.73
CA ALA A 233 -0.65 1.59 20.37
C ALA A 233 -0.92 0.22 19.69
N LEU A 234 -0.81 0.16 18.35
CA LEU A 234 -0.92 -1.10 17.62
C LEU A 234 0.27 -2.04 17.90
N ASP A 235 1.49 -1.48 17.96
CA ASP A 235 2.69 -2.25 18.29
C ASP A 235 2.62 -2.82 19.72
N GLU A 236 2.13 -2.04 20.69
CA GLU A 236 1.89 -2.49 22.07
C GLU A 236 0.85 -3.61 22.12
N ARG A 237 -0.28 -3.47 21.41
CA ARG A 237 -1.31 -4.51 21.34
C ARG A 237 -0.78 -5.80 20.73
N ARG A 238 0.04 -5.70 19.68
CA ARG A 238 0.69 -6.85 19.06
C ARG A 238 1.62 -7.57 20.03
N LEU A 239 2.43 -6.81 20.78
CA LEU A 239 3.33 -7.36 21.78
C LEU A 239 2.56 -8.09 22.89
N ALA A 240 1.43 -7.53 23.34
CA ALA A 240 0.57 -8.17 24.33
C ALA A 240 0.00 -9.52 23.85
N LEU A 241 -0.40 -9.63 22.58
CA LEU A 241 -0.88 -10.88 21.99
C LEU A 241 0.24 -11.92 21.88
N ASP A 242 1.45 -11.50 21.52
CA ASP A 242 2.61 -12.39 21.46
C ASP A 242 2.98 -12.91 22.87
N GLU A 243 2.91 -12.07 23.90
CA GLU A 243 3.09 -12.49 25.29
C GLU A 243 2.02 -13.49 25.76
N GLU A 244 0.74 -13.25 25.43
CA GLU A 244 -0.36 -14.16 25.75
C GLU A 244 -0.18 -15.51 25.06
N LYS A 245 0.20 -15.51 23.79
CA LYS A 245 0.53 -16.73 23.03
C LYS A 245 1.65 -17.51 23.71
N HIS A 246 2.73 -16.83 24.12
CA HIS A 246 3.83 -17.47 24.82
C HIS A 246 3.40 -18.04 26.19
N ARG A 247 2.52 -17.35 26.93
CA ARG A 247 1.95 -17.89 28.18
C ARG A 247 1.19 -19.18 27.92
N PHE A 248 0.34 -19.21 26.90
CA PHE A 248 -0.40 -20.41 26.52
C PHE A 248 0.51 -21.56 26.12
N GLU A 249 1.56 -21.29 25.34
CA GLU A 249 2.57 -22.31 24.99
C GLU A 249 3.25 -22.88 26.24
N VAL A 250 3.65 -22.02 27.19
CA VAL A 250 4.27 -22.45 28.45
C VAL A 250 3.32 -23.30 29.29
N GLU A 251 2.05 -22.93 29.40
CA GLU A 251 1.04 -23.72 30.12
C GLU A 251 0.79 -25.07 29.45
N ARG A 252 0.71 -25.10 28.12
CA ARG A 252 0.60 -26.35 27.37
C ARG A 252 1.79 -27.28 27.66
N TRP A 253 3.02 -26.79 27.54
CA TRP A 253 4.22 -27.57 27.82
C TRP A 253 4.26 -28.05 29.28
N ARG A 254 3.77 -27.24 30.23
CA ARG A 254 3.63 -27.65 31.63
C ARG A 254 2.68 -28.83 31.76
N GLY A 255 1.49 -28.78 31.15
CA GLY A 255 0.51 -29.87 31.22
C GLY A 255 1.00 -31.17 30.55
N GLU A 256 1.69 -31.06 29.40
CA GLU A 256 2.32 -32.19 28.74
C GLU A 256 3.41 -32.82 29.64
N ARG A 257 4.23 -31.99 30.29
CA ARG A 257 5.26 -32.46 31.24
C ARG A 257 4.67 -33.14 32.47
N GLU A 258 3.60 -32.59 33.05
CA GLU A 258 2.91 -33.17 34.21
C GLU A 258 2.31 -34.54 33.84
N SER A 259 1.68 -34.64 32.67
CA SER A 259 1.14 -35.91 32.17
C SER A 259 2.21 -37.00 32.02
N LEU A 260 3.39 -36.63 31.50
CA LEU A 260 4.54 -37.55 31.38
C LEU A 260 5.06 -38.00 32.76
N LEU A 261 5.10 -37.10 33.74
CA LEU A 261 5.53 -37.45 35.10
C LEU A 261 4.55 -38.42 35.77
N ASP A 262 3.25 -38.21 35.57
CA ASP A 262 2.21 -39.11 36.09
C ASP A 262 2.29 -40.50 35.43
N GLU A 263 2.56 -40.57 34.13
CA GLU A 263 2.77 -41.84 33.42
C GLU A 263 3.99 -42.60 33.94
N ILE A 264 5.13 -41.90 34.15
CA ILE A 264 6.33 -42.49 34.75
C ILE A 264 6.03 -43.00 36.16
N LYS A 265 5.31 -42.22 36.97
CA LYS A 265 4.94 -42.61 38.33
C LYS A 265 4.07 -43.87 38.34
N LYS A 266 3.09 -43.94 37.45
CA LYS A 266 2.24 -45.13 37.28
C LYS A 266 3.06 -46.36 36.92
N MET A 267 4.01 -46.25 35.99
CA MET A 267 4.90 -47.36 35.64
C MET A 267 5.77 -47.82 36.82
N LEU A 268 6.24 -46.89 37.65
CA LEU A 268 7.01 -47.21 38.86
C LEU A 268 6.15 -47.94 39.91
N ASP A 269 4.91 -47.49 40.13
CA ASP A 269 3.97 -48.15 41.03
C ASP A 269 3.63 -49.58 40.55
N GLU A 270 3.49 -49.78 39.23
CA GLU A 270 3.32 -51.11 38.64
C GLU A 270 4.56 -52.01 38.80
N GLN A 271 5.77 -51.46 38.70
CA GLN A 271 6.99 -52.24 38.91
C GLN A 271 7.17 -52.62 40.38
N THR A 272 6.90 -51.70 41.30
CA THR A 272 7.01 -51.96 42.74
C THR A 272 6.01 -53.01 43.22
N THR A 273 4.77 -52.97 42.73
CA THR A 273 3.77 -54.01 43.02
C THR A 273 4.15 -55.39 42.47
N LYS A 274 4.71 -55.47 41.24
CA LYS A 274 5.23 -56.72 40.67
C LYS A 274 6.37 -57.31 41.52
N LEU A 275 7.31 -56.47 41.98
CA LEU A 275 8.39 -56.90 42.87
C LEU A 275 7.87 -57.41 44.22
N ALA A 276 6.88 -56.74 44.80
CA ALA A 276 6.25 -57.19 46.05
C ALA A 276 5.54 -58.54 45.90
N GLN A 277 4.88 -58.79 44.76
CA GLN A 277 4.26 -60.08 44.47
C GLN A 277 5.30 -61.20 44.37
N HIS A 278 6.43 -60.96 43.69
CA HIS A 278 7.52 -61.94 43.55
C HIS A 278 8.19 -62.27 44.89
N HIS A 279 8.19 -61.36 45.87
CA HIS A 279 8.76 -61.65 47.19
C HIS A 279 7.83 -62.52 48.07
N ASN A 280 6.53 -62.57 47.76
CA ASN A 280 5.55 -63.35 48.52
C ASN A 280 5.35 -64.78 47.99
N THR A 281 5.95 -65.12 46.84
CA THR A 281 5.95 -66.46 46.24
C THR A 281 7.23 -67.20 46.57
#